data_AF-A0A858QC13-F1
#
_entry.id   AF-A0A858QC13-F1
#
_cell.length_a   1.000
_cell.length_b   1.000
_cell.length_c   1.000
_cell.angle_alpha   90.00
_cell.angle_beta   90.00
_cell.angle_gamma   90.00
#
_symmetry.space_group_name_H-M   'P 1'
#
loop_
_entity.id
_entity.type
_entity.pdbx_description
1 polymer ?
#
loop_
_entity_poly.entity_id
_entity_poly.type
_entity_poly.pdbx_seq_one_letter_code
_entity_poly.pdbx_strand_id
1 'polypeptide(L)'
;MREKGLLWTVGVLTILVLGIFLAIAEYWGEEPEEFDVLASAIQDAGVKNSRELPLGYTYATTLIDIGETLLYKPGGFLVNDMFPPGVFEDNMPMWEYGALTALRDATSALRNHIARAQSQSKEDPDLAQAEPFFYFDHTSWQLPSSESEYQKGIEAMMRYRARLMKREASFFSRADNLRQYLEILEKRLGSLSNRLSASAGDMSQVNADEKRGMVIKTSWWNVDDIFFEARGYSWAAIHVLKAIEFDFRDILGNKTALVSLQSIIHELEDGQAPFLSPIILNGDGFGIFANYSLTLANYIARANAATIDLRNLLQQG
;
A
#
# COMPACT_ATOMS: atom_id res chain seq x y z
N MET A 1 -26.44 -49.19 20.18
CA MET A 1 -25.73 -47.96 19.77
C MET A 1 -24.32 -48.39 19.39
N ARG A 2 -23.95 -48.35 18.11
CA ARG A 2 -22.58 -48.75 17.69
C ARG A 2 -21.60 -47.74 18.27
N GLU A 3 -20.62 -48.21 19.05
CA GLU A 3 -19.49 -47.39 19.47
C GLU A 3 -18.88 -46.75 18.23
N LYS A 4 -18.94 -45.43 18.14
CA LYS A 4 -18.23 -44.70 17.10
C LYS A 4 -16.75 -44.91 17.38
N GLY A 5 -16.10 -45.74 16.57
CA GLY A 5 -14.71 -46.14 16.78
C GLY A 5 -13.74 -44.95 16.66
N LEU A 6 -12.52 -45.14 17.14
CA LEU A 6 -11.42 -44.16 17.12
C LEU A 6 -11.31 -43.39 15.78
N LEU A 7 -11.49 -44.08 14.65
CA LEU A 7 -11.46 -43.50 13.30
C LEU A 7 -12.53 -42.41 13.06
N TRP A 8 -13.74 -42.58 13.61
CA TRP A 8 -14.80 -41.59 13.50
C TRP A 8 -14.48 -40.35 14.34
N THR A 9 -13.97 -40.55 15.57
CA THR A 9 -13.55 -39.45 16.44
C THR A 9 -12.39 -38.66 15.84
N VAL A 10 -11.39 -39.36 15.29
CA VAL A 10 -10.27 -38.73 14.56
C VAL A 10 -10.79 -37.97 13.35
N GLY A 11 -11.67 -38.55 12.53
CA GLY A 11 -12.22 -37.87 11.35
C GLY A 11 -12.99 -36.58 11.70
N VAL A 12 -13.81 -36.62 12.75
CA VAL A 12 -14.53 -35.42 13.23
C VAL A 12 -13.56 -34.36 13.74
N LEU A 13 -12.55 -34.75 14.52
CA LEU A 13 -11.52 -33.81 15.00
C LEU A 13 -10.73 -33.18 13.86
N THR A 14 -10.34 -33.96 12.84
CA THR A 14 -9.65 -33.43 11.66
C THR A 14 -10.51 -32.40 10.93
N ILE A 15 -11.79 -32.68 10.69
CA ILE A 15 -12.71 -31.73 10.03
C ILE A 15 -12.87 -30.46 10.86
N LEU A 16 -13.00 -30.58 12.19
CA LEU A 16 -13.10 -29.42 13.09
C LEU A 16 -11.83 -28.57 13.04
N VAL A 17 -10.65 -29.18 13.09
CA VAL A 17 -9.37 -28.48 12.99
C VAL A 17 -9.26 -27.78 11.64
N LEU A 18 -9.52 -28.47 10.53
CA LEU A 18 -9.50 -27.85 9.19
C LEU A 18 -10.48 -26.68 9.08
N GLY A 19 -11.69 -26.81 9.65
CA GLY A 19 -12.67 -25.72 9.67
C GLY A 19 -12.18 -24.50 10.46
N ILE A 20 -11.48 -24.71 11.58
CA ILE A 20 -10.86 -23.62 12.36
C ILE A 20 -9.74 -22.96 11.57
N PHE A 21 -8.86 -23.75 10.93
CA PHE A 21 -7.78 -23.21 10.10
C PHE A 21 -8.31 -22.37 8.94
N LEU A 22 -9.36 -22.82 8.24
CA LEU A 22 -9.99 -22.05 7.17
C LEU A 22 -10.63 -20.76 7.68
N ALA A 23 -11.26 -20.78 8.86
CA ALA A 23 -11.85 -19.57 9.45
C ALA A 23 -10.77 -18.55 9.88
N ILE A 24 -9.63 -19.02 10.38
CA ILE A 24 -8.49 -18.15 10.71
C ILE A 24 -7.87 -17.59 9.43
N ALA A 25 -7.68 -18.44 8.42
CA ALA A 25 -7.15 -18.05 7.12
C ALA A 25 -7.97 -16.93 6.49
N GLU A 26 -9.29 -17.11 6.41
CA GLU A 26 -10.20 -16.08 5.90
C GLU A 26 -10.09 -14.77 6.71
N TYR A 27 -10.05 -14.86 8.04
CA TYR A 27 -9.98 -13.69 8.91
C TYR A 27 -8.62 -12.96 8.85
N TRP A 28 -7.51 -13.68 8.65
CA TRP A 28 -6.17 -13.11 8.54
C TRP A 28 -5.84 -12.64 7.11
N GLY A 29 -6.49 -13.24 6.12
CA GLY A 29 -6.37 -12.90 4.70
C GLY A 29 -7.29 -11.76 4.25
N GLU A 30 -8.19 -11.27 5.11
CA GLU A 30 -9.06 -10.14 4.80
C GLU A 30 -8.24 -8.84 4.68
N GLU A 31 -8.32 -8.21 3.50
CA GLU A 31 -7.65 -6.94 3.24
C GLU A 31 -8.26 -5.83 4.10
N PRO A 32 -7.45 -5.03 4.83
CA PRO A 32 -7.95 -3.94 5.65
C PRO A 32 -8.82 -2.95 4.87
N GLU A 33 -9.91 -2.51 5.48
CA GLU A 33 -10.77 -1.45 4.92
C GLU A 33 -10.01 -0.12 4.79
N GLU A 34 -10.48 0.73 3.88
CA GLU A 34 -9.98 2.11 3.81
C GLU A 34 -10.44 2.92 5.02
N PHE A 35 -9.56 3.79 5.52
CA PHE A 35 -9.87 4.72 6.61
C PHE A 35 -9.93 6.16 6.13
N ASP A 36 -10.74 6.97 6.82
CA ASP A 36 -10.80 8.41 6.56
C ASP A 36 -9.57 9.09 7.17
N VAL A 37 -8.62 9.44 6.30
CA VAL A 37 -7.35 10.08 6.65
C VAL A 37 -7.54 11.40 7.41
N LEU A 38 -8.61 12.15 7.11
CA LEU A 38 -8.85 13.44 7.76
C LEU A 38 -9.52 13.25 9.11
N ALA A 39 -10.46 12.30 9.22
CA ALA A 39 -11.07 11.96 10.49
C ALA A 39 -10.02 11.42 11.47
N SER A 40 -9.13 10.53 11.02
CA SER A 40 -8.01 10.01 11.82
C SER A 40 -7.11 11.16 12.32
N ALA A 41 -6.67 12.04 11.41
CA ALA A 41 -5.85 13.20 11.76
C ALA A 41 -6.52 14.15 12.76
N ILE A 42 -7.82 14.42 12.62
CA ILE A 42 -8.59 15.26 13.56
C ILE A 42 -8.67 14.59 14.93
N GLN A 43 -8.97 13.29 14.97
CA GLN A 43 -9.06 12.50 16.19
C GLN A 43 -7.73 12.51 16.95
N ASP A 44 -6.62 12.21 16.27
CA ASP A 44 -5.29 12.16 16.87
C ASP A 44 -4.77 13.51 17.33
N ALA A 45 -5.10 14.59 16.61
CA ALA A 45 -4.76 15.94 17.04
C ALA A 45 -5.61 16.42 18.24
N GLY A 46 -6.74 15.76 18.53
CA GLY A 46 -7.69 16.19 19.55
C GLY A 46 -8.37 17.53 19.21
N VAL A 47 -8.47 17.87 17.92
CA VAL A 47 -9.07 19.12 17.44
C VAL A 47 -10.51 18.88 16.97
N LYS A 48 -11.29 19.96 16.80
CA LYS A 48 -12.68 19.84 16.31
C LYS A 48 -12.80 20.10 14.81
N ASN A 49 -11.84 20.81 14.23
CA ASN A 49 -11.89 21.25 12.84
C ASN A 49 -10.55 20.98 12.14
N SER A 50 -10.62 20.49 10.90
CA SER A 50 -9.45 20.27 10.05
C SER A 50 -8.59 21.52 9.83
N ARG A 51 -9.16 22.72 9.95
CA ARG A 51 -8.43 24.00 9.85
C ARG A 51 -7.42 24.23 10.97
N GLU A 52 -7.55 23.52 12.08
CA GLU A 52 -6.61 23.61 13.21
C GLU A 52 -5.37 22.73 12.98
N LEU A 53 -5.42 21.80 12.02
CA LEU A 53 -4.29 20.95 11.67
C LEU A 53 -3.21 21.76 10.95
N PRO A 54 -1.95 21.71 11.41
CA PRO A 54 -0.85 22.29 10.66
C PRO A 54 -0.60 21.47 9.39
N LEU A 55 0.01 22.12 8.42
CA LEU A 55 0.38 21.51 7.14
C LEU A 55 1.26 20.27 7.38
N GLY A 56 0.93 19.17 6.70
CA GLY A 56 1.66 17.91 6.78
C GLY A 56 1.25 17.00 7.94
N TYR A 57 0.38 17.46 8.84
CA TYR A 57 -0.10 16.64 9.95
C TYR A 57 -0.94 15.46 9.45
N THR A 58 -1.77 15.68 8.43
CA THR A 58 -2.61 14.63 7.84
C THR A 58 -1.71 13.61 7.15
N TYR A 59 -0.77 14.06 6.32
CA TYR A 59 0.22 13.21 5.68
C TYR A 59 1.01 12.36 6.68
N ALA A 60 1.52 12.97 7.75
CA ALA A 60 2.27 12.24 8.77
C ALA A 60 1.40 11.23 9.52
N THR A 61 0.14 11.58 9.82
CA THR A 61 -0.83 10.66 10.45
C THR A 61 -1.14 9.49 9.54
N THR A 62 -1.40 9.74 8.26
CA THR A 62 -1.67 8.67 7.29
C THR A 62 -0.52 7.65 7.20
N LEU A 63 0.73 8.09 7.23
CA LEU A 63 1.87 7.17 7.24
C LEU A 63 1.98 6.36 8.54
N ILE A 64 1.62 6.96 9.68
CA ILE A 64 1.52 6.27 10.97
C ILE A 64 0.44 5.20 10.89
N ASP A 65 -0.77 5.57 10.44
CA ASP A 65 -1.93 4.67 10.35
C ASP A 65 -1.69 3.49 9.39
N ILE A 66 -1.00 3.73 8.26
CA ILE A 66 -0.57 2.65 7.34
C ILE A 66 0.39 1.69 8.06
N GLY A 67 1.39 2.23 8.77
CA GLY A 67 2.34 1.43 9.54
C GLY A 67 1.67 0.63 10.66
N GLU A 68 0.76 1.25 11.40
CA GLU A 68 -0.01 0.59 12.46
C GLU A 68 -0.95 -0.48 11.89
N THR A 69 -1.58 -0.22 10.75
CA THR A 69 -2.41 -1.22 10.06
C THR A 69 -1.58 -2.44 9.67
N LEU A 70 -0.37 -2.25 9.12
CA LEU A 70 0.52 -3.36 8.80
C LEU A 70 0.87 -4.22 10.02
N LEU A 71 1.09 -3.60 11.19
CA LEU A 71 1.49 -4.32 12.41
C LEU A 71 0.32 -4.93 13.18
N TYR A 72 -0.86 -4.32 13.12
CA TYR A 72 -1.96 -4.60 14.03
C TYR A 72 -3.26 -5.06 13.36
N LYS A 73 -3.29 -5.21 12.03
CA LYS A 73 -4.39 -5.90 11.34
C LYS A 73 -4.58 -7.32 11.88
N PRO A 74 -5.75 -7.96 11.66
CA PRO A 74 -5.92 -9.38 11.97
C PRO A 74 -4.75 -10.24 11.47
N GLY A 75 -4.23 -11.10 12.34
CA GLY A 75 -3.02 -11.90 12.08
C GLY A 75 -1.69 -11.19 12.38
N GLY A 76 -1.67 -9.87 12.51
CA GLY A 76 -0.43 -9.09 12.64
C GLY A 76 0.31 -8.96 11.32
N PHE A 77 1.63 -8.79 11.39
CA PHE A 77 2.51 -8.75 10.22
C PHE A 77 2.92 -10.18 9.85
N LEU A 78 2.34 -10.72 8.78
CA LEU A 78 2.43 -12.14 8.42
C LEU A 78 3.63 -12.48 7.54
N VAL A 79 4.24 -11.50 6.86
CA VAL A 79 5.40 -11.74 5.97
C VAL A 79 6.55 -12.49 6.66
N ASN A 80 6.77 -12.28 7.95
CA ASN A 80 7.83 -12.93 8.71
C ASN A 80 7.33 -14.05 9.64
N ASP A 81 6.08 -14.51 9.47
CA ASP A 81 5.55 -15.60 10.28
C ASP A 81 6.21 -16.95 9.93
N MET A 82 6.67 -17.64 10.97
CA MET A 82 7.32 -18.96 10.85
C MET A 82 6.46 -20.10 11.40
N PHE A 83 5.25 -19.82 11.90
CA PHE A 83 4.37 -20.79 12.55
C PHE A 83 2.97 -20.82 11.93
N PRO A 84 2.28 -21.98 11.94
CA PRO A 84 0.87 -22.05 11.56
C PRO A 84 -0.04 -21.18 12.45
N PRO A 85 -1.14 -20.61 11.90
CA PRO A 85 -1.60 -20.77 10.53
C PRO A 85 -0.94 -19.84 9.49
N GLY A 86 -0.18 -18.82 9.90
CA GLY A 86 0.38 -17.79 9.02
C GLY A 86 1.24 -18.32 7.86
N VAL A 87 1.96 -19.43 8.05
CA VAL A 87 2.74 -20.08 6.98
C VAL A 87 1.89 -20.67 5.84
N PHE A 88 0.58 -20.75 6.01
CA PHE A 88 -0.36 -21.19 4.98
C PHE A 88 -1.03 -20.02 4.24
N GLU A 89 -0.79 -18.78 4.66
CA GLU A 89 -1.21 -17.56 3.97
C GLU A 89 -0.12 -17.13 2.99
N ASP A 90 -0.43 -17.05 1.71
CA ASP A 90 0.46 -16.56 0.66
C ASP A 90 0.07 -15.15 0.17
N ASN A 91 -1.23 -14.87 0.09
CA ASN A 91 -1.77 -13.63 -0.44
C ASN A 91 -1.51 -12.41 0.45
N MET A 92 -1.81 -12.50 1.75
CA MET A 92 -1.67 -11.37 2.67
C MET A 92 -0.21 -10.91 2.83
N PRO A 93 0.80 -11.80 2.91
CA PRO A 93 2.20 -11.39 2.87
C PRO A 93 2.57 -10.53 1.64
N MET A 94 2.05 -10.88 0.46
CA MET A 94 2.31 -10.09 -0.75
C MET A 94 1.60 -8.73 -0.72
N TRP A 95 0.39 -8.69 -0.17
CA TRP A 95 -0.32 -7.44 0.11
C TRP A 95 0.47 -6.53 1.07
N GLU A 96 0.97 -7.09 2.18
CA GLU A 96 1.79 -6.38 3.16
C GLU A 96 3.05 -5.81 2.50
N TYR A 97 3.71 -6.57 1.64
CA TYR A 97 4.89 -6.10 0.90
C TYR A 97 4.55 -4.91 -0.01
N GLY A 98 3.42 -4.95 -0.72
CA GLY A 98 2.92 -3.84 -1.53
C GLY A 98 2.67 -2.58 -0.70
N ALA A 99 1.91 -2.70 0.38
CA ALA A 99 1.57 -1.58 1.28
C ALA A 99 2.82 -0.99 1.98
N LEU A 100 3.74 -1.85 2.44
CA LEU A 100 5.03 -1.44 3.00
C LEU A 100 5.88 -0.70 1.97
N THR A 101 5.86 -1.13 0.71
CA THR A 101 6.59 -0.44 -0.38
C THR A 101 6.04 0.97 -0.60
N ALA A 102 4.72 1.16 -0.60
CA ALA A 102 4.10 2.48 -0.68
C ALA A 102 4.42 3.35 0.54
N LEU A 103 4.40 2.78 1.77
CA LEU A 103 4.82 3.46 3.00
C LEU A 103 6.27 3.96 2.92
N ARG A 104 7.18 3.11 2.42
CA ARG A 104 8.59 3.45 2.19
C ARG A 104 8.71 4.60 1.20
N ASP A 105 8.10 4.48 0.03
CA ASP A 105 8.15 5.51 -1.02
C ASP A 105 7.64 6.87 -0.53
N ALA A 106 6.52 6.88 0.21
CA ALA A 106 5.94 8.09 0.77
C ALA A 106 6.79 8.68 1.91
N THR A 107 7.36 7.85 2.79
CA THR A 107 8.28 8.30 3.84
C THR A 107 9.57 8.86 3.25
N SER A 108 10.11 8.24 2.20
CA SER A 108 11.26 8.73 1.45
C SER A 108 10.98 10.08 0.81
N ALA A 109 9.81 10.25 0.17
CA ALA A 109 9.42 11.53 -0.39
C ALA A 109 9.27 12.60 0.71
N LEU A 110 8.70 12.24 1.86
CA LEU A 110 8.57 13.12 3.01
C LEU A 110 9.92 13.60 3.53
N ARG A 111 10.83 12.67 3.85
CA ARG A 111 12.17 13.00 4.38
C ARG A 111 12.99 13.81 3.37
N ASN A 112 13.04 13.37 2.11
CA ASN A 112 14.01 13.88 1.15
C ASN A 112 13.55 15.14 0.42
N HIS A 113 12.24 15.33 0.26
CA HIS A 113 11.67 16.40 -0.56
C HIS A 113 10.67 17.27 0.20
N ILE A 114 9.68 16.68 0.89
CA ILE A 114 8.54 17.45 1.39
C ILE A 114 8.83 18.17 2.71
N ALA A 115 9.56 17.54 3.64
CA ALA A 115 9.92 18.14 4.93
C ALA A 115 11.12 19.11 4.85
N ARG A 116 11.66 19.33 3.66
CA ARG A 116 12.87 20.12 3.40
C ARG A 116 12.56 21.34 2.54
N ALA A 117 13.09 22.50 2.94
CA ALA A 117 12.91 23.75 2.20
C ALA A 117 13.66 23.73 0.86
N GLN A 118 14.83 23.07 0.86
CA GLN A 118 15.70 22.85 -0.29
C GLN A 118 16.34 21.47 -0.17
N SER A 119 16.74 20.89 -1.30
CA SER A 119 17.37 19.55 -1.37
C SER A 119 18.68 19.40 -0.60
N GLN A 120 19.29 20.51 -0.17
CA GLN A 120 20.52 20.54 0.65
C GLN A 120 20.27 21.00 2.10
N SER A 121 19.02 21.29 2.48
CA SER A 121 18.69 21.74 3.83
C SER A 121 18.85 20.63 4.88
N LYS A 122 19.02 20.98 6.15
CA LYS A 122 19.18 19.97 7.21
C LYS A 122 17.96 19.03 7.24
N GLU A 123 18.21 17.72 7.28
CA GLU A 123 17.16 16.72 7.41
C GLU A 123 16.48 16.82 8.78
N ASP A 124 15.20 16.49 8.81
CA ASP A 124 14.46 16.37 10.06
C ASP A 124 14.97 15.13 10.85
N PRO A 125 15.33 15.28 12.13
CA PRO A 125 15.99 14.21 12.89
C PRO A 125 15.10 13.01 13.19
N ASP A 126 13.77 13.18 13.22
CA ASP A 126 12.84 12.07 13.43
C ASP A 126 12.62 11.33 12.10
N LEU A 127 12.47 12.05 10.98
CA LEU A 127 12.34 11.42 9.66
C LEU A 127 13.62 10.69 9.22
N ALA A 128 14.79 11.20 9.60
CA ALA A 128 16.08 10.54 9.38
C ALA A 128 16.22 9.21 10.15
N GLN A 129 15.41 9.01 11.20
CA GLN A 129 15.31 7.73 11.92
C GLN A 129 14.18 6.86 11.35
N ALA A 130 13.01 7.46 11.05
CA ALA A 130 11.83 6.75 10.61
C ALA A 130 12.04 5.96 9.31
N GLU A 131 12.59 6.60 8.27
CA GLU A 131 12.74 5.95 6.96
C GLU A 131 13.63 4.70 7.04
N PRO A 132 14.86 4.72 7.62
CA PRO A 132 15.67 3.52 7.77
C PRO A 132 14.95 2.34 8.45
N PHE A 133 14.13 2.61 9.47
CA PHE A 133 13.38 1.57 10.15
C PHE A 133 12.36 0.90 9.23
N PHE A 134 11.63 1.66 8.42
CA PHE A 134 10.72 1.07 7.43
C PHE A 134 11.45 0.27 6.34
N TYR A 135 12.71 0.60 6.03
CA TYR A 135 13.55 -0.14 5.09
C TYR A 135 14.20 -1.40 5.67
N PHE A 136 14.00 -1.69 6.96
CA PHE A 136 14.45 -2.95 7.54
C PHE A 136 13.83 -4.15 6.83
N ASP A 137 14.57 -5.27 6.80
CA ASP A 137 14.15 -6.48 6.08
C ASP A 137 12.81 -7.00 6.61
N HIS A 138 11.80 -6.98 5.75
CA HIS A 138 10.45 -7.45 6.04
C HIS A 138 10.35 -8.93 6.41
N THR A 139 11.31 -9.77 6.01
CA THR A 139 11.26 -11.22 6.30
C THR A 139 11.94 -11.61 7.61
N SER A 140 12.48 -10.63 8.37
CA SER A 140 13.20 -10.91 9.61
C SER A 140 12.24 -11.22 10.76
N TRP A 141 12.18 -12.50 11.15
CA TRP A 141 11.43 -12.95 12.34
C TRP A 141 12.28 -13.01 13.62
N GLN A 142 13.61 -13.09 13.47
CA GLN A 142 14.56 -13.14 14.59
C GLN A 142 14.90 -11.74 15.08
N LEU A 143 15.56 -11.61 16.24
CA LEU A 143 15.94 -10.31 16.79
C LEU A 143 17.06 -9.63 15.96
N PRO A 144 16.89 -8.37 15.52
CA PRO A 144 15.66 -7.56 15.62
C PRO A 144 14.59 -7.99 14.60
N SER A 145 13.34 -8.10 15.05
CA SER A 145 12.24 -8.52 14.19
C SER A 145 11.71 -7.35 13.36
N SER A 146 11.13 -7.64 12.20
CA SER A 146 10.53 -6.63 11.30
C SER A 146 9.57 -5.70 12.04
N GLU A 147 8.67 -6.27 12.83
CA GLU A 147 7.65 -5.54 13.60
C GLU A 147 8.30 -4.62 14.64
N SER A 148 9.35 -5.10 15.32
CA SER A 148 10.06 -4.30 16.31
C SER A 148 10.80 -3.10 15.70
N GLU A 149 11.32 -3.25 14.48
CA GLU A 149 11.97 -2.15 13.76
C GLU A 149 10.92 -1.20 13.17
N TYR A 150 9.84 -1.72 12.58
CA TYR A 150 8.74 -0.89 12.04
C TYR A 150 8.04 -0.08 13.13
N GLN A 151 7.87 -0.65 14.32
CA GLN A 151 7.36 0.07 15.49
C GLN A 151 8.23 1.30 15.83
N LYS A 152 9.56 1.17 15.78
CA LYS A 152 10.47 2.31 16.00
C LYS A 152 10.32 3.36 14.89
N GLY A 153 10.06 2.94 13.66
CA GLY A 153 9.72 3.82 12.54
C GLY A 153 8.45 4.63 12.81
N ILE A 154 7.37 3.96 13.25
CA ILE A 154 6.09 4.57 13.64
C ILE A 154 6.29 5.56 14.78
N GLU A 155 7.00 5.19 15.84
CA GLU A 155 7.28 6.07 16.98
C GLU A 155 8.08 7.31 16.57
N ALA A 156 9.02 7.19 15.63
CA ALA A 156 9.73 8.32 15.06
C ALA A 156 8.79 9.24 14.26
N MET A 157 7.92 8.67 13.43
CA MET A 157 6.89 9.43 12.72
C MET A 157 5.94 10.17 13.67
N MET A 158 5.53 9.54 14.78
CA MET A 158 4.70 10.17 15.82
C MET A 158 5.40 11.38 16.45
N ARG A 159 6.72 11.31 16.71
CA ARG A 159 7.50 12.46 17.21
C ARG A 159 7.57 13.59 16.19
N TYR A 160 7.81 13.29 14.91
CA TYR A 160 7.77 14.27 13.83
C TYR A 160 6.40 14.96 13.77
N ARG A 161 5.31 14.19 13.76
CA ARG A 161 3.93 14.68 13.78
C ARG A 161 3.63 15.57 14.99
N ALA A 162 4.06 15.16 16.18
CA ALA A 162 3.89 15.95 17.40
C ALA A 162 4.64 17.29 17.33
N ARG A 163 5.82 17.33 16.69
CA ARG A 163 6.56 18.57 16.44
C ARG A 163 5.88 19.45 15.38
N LEU A 164 5.18 18.90 14.39
CA LEU A 164 4.36 19.70 13.47
C LEU A 164 3.28 20.50 14.22
N MET A 165 2.58 19.90 15.18
CA MET A 165 1.58 20.60 16.04
C MET A 165 2.17 21.78 16.79
N LYS A 166 3.41 21.64 17.26
CA LYS A 166 4.13 22.69 17.98
C LYS A 166 4.83 23.69 17.05
N ARG A 167 4.75 23.49 15.73
CA ARG A 167 5.48 24.26 14.71
C ARG A 167 7.02 24.19 14.89
N GLU A 168 7.49 23.05 15.38
CA GLU A 168 8.90 22.71 15.60
C GLU A 168 9.46 21.77 14.51
N ALA A 169 8.60 21.36 13.57
CA ALA A 169 8.95 20.64 12.36
C ALA A 169 8.31 21.34 11.16
N SER A 170 8.83 21.05 9.97
CA SER A 170 8.37 21.69 8.73
C SER A 170 7.82 20.66 7.76
N PHE A 171 6.82 21.11 7.00
CA PHE A 171 6.29 20.48 5.81
C PHE A 171 6.11 21.58 4.76
N PHE A 172 6.56 21.32 3.54
CA PHE A 172 6.52 22.30 2.45
C PHE A 172 5.64 21.78 1.33
N SER A 173 4.40 22.27 1.27
CA SER A 173 3.44 22.00 0.20
C SER A 173 3.81 22.82 -1.05
N ARG A 174 4.82 22.37 -1.80
CA ARG A 174 5.29 23.01 -3.04
C ARG A 174 5.07 22.10 -4.24
N ALA A 175 4.84 22.67 -5.41
CA ALA A 175 4.60 21.90 -6.64
C ALA A 175 5.78 20.99 -7.01
N ASP A 176 7.02 21.48 -6.86
CA ASP A 176 8.24 20.67 -7.09
C ASP A 176 8.30 19.48 -6.13
N ASN A 177 8.00 19.67 -4.84
CA ASN A 177 7.96 18.60 -3.85
C ASN A 177 6.91 17.53 -4.19
N LEU A 178 5.71 17.94 -4.57
CA LEU A 178 4.65 17.00 -4.95
C LEU A 178 5.03 16.21 -6.21
N ARG A 179 5.62 16.87 -7.21
CA ARG A 179 6.08 16.23 -8.43
C ARG A 179 7.10 15.12 -8.18
N GLN A 180 7.97 15.27 -7.17
CA GLN A 180 8.93 14.22 -6.81
C GLN A 180 8.22 12.95 -6.32
N TYR A 181 7.18 13.08 -5.49
CA TYR A 181 6.37 11.92 -5.08
C TYR A 181 5.61 11.31 -6.26
N LEU A 182 4.98 12.15 -7.09
CA LEU A 182 4.26 11.67 -8.28
C LEU A 182 5.17 10.96 -9.29
N GLU A 183 6.45 11.33 -9.39
CA GLU A 183 7.42 10.58 -10.20
C GLU A 183 7.69 9.18 -9.65
N ILE A 184 7.76 9.02 -8.33
CA ILE A 184 7.92 7.71 -7.70
C ILE A 184 6.65 6.87 -7.97
N LEU A 185 5.47 7.45 -7.71
CA LEU A 185 4.19 6.81 -7.95
C LEU A 185 4.02 6.37 -9.40
N GLU A 186 4.37 7.23 -10.37
CA GLU A 186 4.34 6.89 -11.79
C GLU A 186 5.17 5.65 -12.12
N LYS A 187 6.41 5.59 -11.63
CA LYS A 187 7.29 4.44 -11.91
C LYS A 187 6.72 3.15 -11.30
N ARG A 188 6.13 3.25 -10.10
CA ARG A 188 5.53 2.12 -9.38
C ARG A 188 4.28 1.60 -10.06
N LEU A 189 3.32 2.46 -10.34
CA LEU A 189 2.08 2.10 -11.02
C LEU A 189 2.36 1.54 -12.43
N GLY A 190 3.29 2.15 -13.19
CA GLY A 190 3.69 1.64 -14.50
C GLY A 190 4.29 0.23 -14.42
N SER A 191 5.19 -0.01 -13.46
CA SER A 191 5.78 -1.33 -13.23
C SER A 191 4.73 -2.38 -12.83
N LEU A 192 3.83 -2.05 -11.89
CA LEU A 192 2.78 -2.95 -11.43
C LEU A 192 1.80 -3.29 -12.55
N SER A 193 1.35 -2.30 -13.33
CA SER A 193 0.48 -2.52 -14.49
C SER A 193 1.11 -3.45 -15.52
N ASN A 194 2.40 -3.25 -15.84
CA ASN A 194 3.12 -4.08 -16.81
C ASN A 194 3.27 -5.51 -16.31
N ARG A 195 3.63 -5.70 -15.03
CA ARG A 195 3.76 -7.02 -14.40
C ARG A 195 2.42 -7.77 -14.35
N LEU A 196 1.34 -7.07 -13.99
CA LEU A 196 -0.02 -7.64 -14.00
C LEU A 196 -0.45 -8.05 -15.41
N SER A 197 -0.27 -7.18 -16.40
CA SER A 197 -0.61 -7.47 -17.81
C SER A 197 0.18 -8.67 -18.35
N ALA A 198 1.49 -8.71 -18.08
CA ALA A 198 2.35 -9.83 -18.44
C ALA A 198 1.92 -11.14 -17.76
N SER A 199 1.57 -11.08 -16.47
CA SER A 199 1.06 -12.24 -15.74
C SER A 199 -0.26 -12.76 -16.32
N ALA A 200 -1.09 -11.85 -16.83
CA ALA A 200 -2.38 -12.13 -17.45
C ALA A 200 -2.28 -12.64 -18.91
N GLY A 201 -1.07 -12.75 -19.46
CA GLY A 201 -0.84 -13.17 -20.84
C GLY A 201 -1.05 -12.07 -21.89
N ASP A 202 -1.32 -10.83 -21.48
CA ASP A 202 -1.44 -9.67 -22.36
C ASP A 202 -0.12 -8.88 -22.44
N MET A 203 0.61 -9.10 -23.54
CA MET A 203 1.86 -8.39 -23.83
C MET A 203 1.63 -7.10 -24.64
N SER A 204 0.37 -6.72 -24.95
CA SER A 204 0.08 -5.52 -25.73
C SER A 204 0.45 -4.24 -24.97
N GLN A 205 0.29 -4.24 -23.65
CA GLN A 205 0.60 -3.10 -22.76
C GLN A 205 2.05 -3.06 -22.28
N VAL A 206 2.84 -4.10 -22.53
CA VAL A 206 4.25 -4.15 -22.12
C VAL A 206 5.14 -3.32 -23.06
N ASN A 207 5.97 -2.45 -22.50
CA ASN A 207 6.92 -1.62 -23.24
C ASN A 207 7.91 -2.46 -24.07
N ALA A 208 8.31 -1.96 -25.25
CA ALA A 208 9.17 -2.69 -26.18
C ALA A 208 10.56 -3.04 -25.62
N ASP A 209 11.11 -2.20 -24.74
CA ASP A 209 12.40 -2.45 -24.08
C ASP A 209 12.28 -3.50 -22.95
N GLU A 210 11.15 -3.52 -22.25
CA GLU A 210 10.85 -4.51 -21.22
C GLU A 210 10.50 -5.89 -21.79
N LYS A 211 9.93 -5.95 -23.01
CA LYS A 211 9.69 -7.20 -23.77
C LYS A 211 10.96 -8.04 -23.99
N ARG A 212 12.15 -7.42 -24.00
CA ARG A 212 13.43 -8.11 -24.15
C ARG A 212 13.99 -8.68 -22.85
N GLY A 213 13.53 -8.18 -21.69
CA GLY A 213 13.97 -8.62 -20.35
C GLY A 213 12.98 -9.53 -19.62
N MET A 214 11.68 -9.43 -19.93
CA MET A 214 10.59 -10.19 -19.29
C MET A 214 10.33 -11.59 -19.86
N VAL A 215 11.33 -12.24 -20.49
CA VAL A 215 11.23 -13.67 -20.82
C VAL A 215 11.61 -14.51 -19.60
N ILE A 216 10.90 -14.29 -18.50
CA ILE A 216 10.80 -15.26 -17.42
C ILE A 216 9.30 -15.47 -17.29
N LYS A 217 8.80 -16.59 -17.80
CA LYS A 217 7.43 -17.03 -17.53
C LYS A 217 7.24 -17.00 -16.01
N THR A 218 6.47 -16.04 -15.52
CA THR A 218 5.95 -16.05 -14.16
C THR A 218 5.30 -17.41 -13.96
N SER A 219 5.79 -18.18 -12.98
CA SER A 219 5.16 -19.45 -12.60
C SER A 219 3.69 -19.18 -12.27
N TRP A 220 2.78 -20.13 -12.48
CA TRP A 220 1.37 -19.96 -12.14
C TRP A 220 1.14 -19.58 -10.67
N TRP A 221 2.10 -19.94 -9.80
CA TRP A 221 2.17 -19.60 -8.37
C TRP A 221 2.64 -18.17 -8.04
N ASN A 222 2.99 -17.36 -9.05
CA ASN A 222 3.50 -16.00 -8.86
C ASN A 222 2.51 -14.96 -9.45
N VAL A 223 1.32 -15.39 -9.85
CA VAL A 223 0.30 -14.56 -10.52
C VAL A 223 -0.51 -13.79 -9.47
N ASP A 224 -1.01 -14.52 -8.48
CA ASP A 224 -1.60 -14.03 -7.24
C ASP A 224 -0.62 -13.12 -6.49
N ASP A 225 0.65 -13.48 -6.39
CA ASP A 225 1.66 -12.63 -5.74
C ASP A 225 1.67 -11.19 -6.27
N ILE A 226 1.70 -11.03 -7.60
CA ILE A 226 1.70 -9.71 -8.25
C ILE A 226 0.36 -9.00 -8.04
N PHE A 227 -0.75 -9.76 -8.05
CA PHE A 227 -2.08 -9.22 -7.80
C PHE A 227 -2.18 -8.62 -6.39
N PHE A 228 -1.80 -9.37 -5.36
CA PHE A 228 -1.87 -8.90 -3.97
C PHE A 228 -0.83 -7.81 -3.67
N GLU A 229 0.37 -7.88 -4.23
CA GLU A 229 1.33 -6.77 -4.16
C GLU A 229 0.75 -5.48 -4.73
N ALA A 230 0.10 -5.56 -5.90
CA ALA A 230 -0.52 -4.40 -6.54
C ALA A 230 -1.72 -3.88 -5.74
N ARG A 231 -2.53 -4.76 -5.15
CA ARG A 231 -3.63 -4.42 -4.23
C ARG A 231 -3.11 -3.64 -3.04
N GLY A 232 -2.13 -4.18 -2.31
CA GLY A 232 -1.57 -3.55 -1.12
C GLY A 232 -0.88 -2.22 -1.39
N TYR A 233 -0.11 -2.13 -2.49
CA TYR A 233 0.48 -0.86 -2.91
C TYR A 233 -0.60 0.18 -3.20
N SER A 234 -1.66 -0.20 -3.92
CA SER A 234 -2.77 0.69 -4.28
C SER A 234 -3.53 1.15 -3.04
N TRP A 235 -3.83 0.23 -2.10
CA TRP A 235 -4.48 0.55 -0.82
C TRP A 235 -3.72 1.65 -0.07
N ALA A 236 -2.41 1.48 0.15
CA ALA A 236 -1.61 2.49 0.86
C ALA A 236 -1.47 3.80 0.04
N ALA A 237 -1.33 3.71 -1.28
CA ALA A 237 -1.23 4.88 -2.15
C ALA A 237 -2.52 5.73 -2.15
N ILE A 238 -3.71 5.12 -2.10
CA ILE A 238 -5.00 5.82 -1.98
C ILE A 238 -4.98 6.73 -0.75
N HIS A 239 -4.61 6.20 0.41
CA HIS A 239 -4.57 6.97 1.65
C HIS A 239 -3.55 8.12 1.55
N VAL A 240 -2.34 7.86 1.03
CA VAL A 240 -1.33 8.91 0.84
C VAL A 240 -1.82 10.00 -0.12
N LEU A 241 -2.49 9.64 -1.21
CA LEU A 241 -3.06 10.59 -2.16
C LEU A 241 -4.22 11.41 -1.55
N LYS A 242 -5.09 10.80 -0.73
CA LYS A 242 -6.12 11.52 0.04
C LYS A 242 -5.50 12.51 1.04
N ALA A 243 -4.39 12.13 1.69
CA ALA A 243 -3.65 13.03 2.57
C ALA A 243 -2.98 14.18 1.78
N ILE A 244 -2.45 13.90 0.59
CA ILE A 244 -1.93 14.91 -0.35
C ILE A 244 -3.03 15.86 -0.80
N GLU A 245 -4.23 15.38 -1.11
CA GLU A 245 -5.37 16.22 -1.50
C GLU A 245 -5.61 17.31 -0.45
N PHE A 246 -5.52 16.95 0.84
CA PHE A 246 -5.67 17.89 1.94
C PHE A 246 -4.43 18.78 2.15
N ASP A 247 -3.23 18.21 2.32
CA ASP A 247 -2.02 18.95 2.69
C ASP A 247 -1.36 19.71 1.52
N PHE A 248 -1.71 19.39 0.27
CA PHE A 248 -1.29 20.14 -0.92
C PHE A 248 -2.45 20.93 -1.58
N ARG A 249 -3.59 21.09 -0.91
CA ARG A 249 -4.79 21.78 -1.43
C ARG A 249 -4.51 23.14 -2.08
N ASP A 250 -3.57 23.91 -1.55
CA ASP A 250 -3.23 25.24 -2.09
C ASP A 250 -2.48 25.13 -3.43
N ILE A 251 -1.66 24.09 -3.60
CA ILE A 251 -0.95 23.77 -4.85
C ILE A 251 -1.91 23.12 -5.86
N LEU A 252 -2.83 22.29 -5.38
CA LEU A 252 -3.89 21.66 -6.18
C LEU A 252 -5.05 22.60 -6.49
N GLY A 253 -4.97 23.88 -6.09
CA GLY A 253 -6.07 24.84 -6.15
C GLY A 253 -6.58 25.17 -7.56
N ASN A 254 -5.83 24.85 -8.63
CA ASN A 254 -6.39 24.83 -9.97
C ASN A 254 -7.32 23.62 -10.11
N LYS A 255 -8.59 23.86 -10.45
CA LYS A 255 -9.62 22.81 -10.62
C LYS A 255 -9.14 21.61 -11.43
N THR A 256 -8.29 21.82 -12.45
CA THR A 256 -7.75 20.72 -13.26
C THR A 256 -6.81 19.80 -12.49
N ALA A 257 -5.93 20.34 -11.64
CA ALA A 257 -4.97 19.54 -10.87
C ALA A 257 -5.69 18.70 -9.80
N LEU A 258 -6.65 19.29 -9.10
CA LEU A 258 -7.48 18.57 -8.12
C LEU A 258 -8.28 17.44 -8.77
N VAL A 259 -8.95 17.71 -9.90
CA VAL A 259 -9.71 16.68 -10.64
C VAL A 259 -8.79 15.56 -11.11
N SER A 260 -7.59 15.88 -11.58
CA SER A 260 -6.61 14.88 -11.99
C SER A 260 -6.16 14.00 -10.81
N LEU A 261 -5.89 14.58 -9.63
CA LEU A 261 -5.59 13.81 -8.42
C LEU A 261 -6.74 12.90 -8.00
N GLN A 262 -7.96 13.41 -7.98
CA GLN A 262 -9.16 12.64 -7.64
C GLN A 262 -9.40 11.49 -8.62
N SER A 263 -9.08 11.69 -9.90
CA SER A 263 -9.14 10.62 -10.89
C SER A 263 -8.11 9.52 -10.62
N ILE A 264 -6.91 9.84 -10.14
CA ILE A 264 -5.92 8.82 -9.73
C ILE A 264 -6.48 8.01 -8.56
N ILE A 265 -7.00 8.70 -7.54
CA ILE A 265 -7.59 8.07 -6.35
C ILE A 265 -8.72 7.12 -6.76
N HIS A 266 -9.66 7.60 -7.56
CA HIS A 266 -10.83 6.84 -7.98
C HIS A 266 -10.47 5.58 -8.79
N GLU A 267 -9.51 5.67 -9.71
CA GLU A 267 -9.06 4.50 -10.48
C GLU A 267 -8.38 3.45 -9.58
N LEU A 268 -7.65 3.86 -8.54
CA LEU A 268 -7.08 2.94 -7.57
C LEU A 268 -8.16 2.31 -6.68
N GLU A 269 -9.14 3.10 -6.21
CA GLU A 269 -10.30 2.63 -5.43
C GLU A 269 -11.14 1.61 -6.21
N ASP A 270 -11.43 1.87 -7.49
CA ASP A 270 -12.12 0.90 -8.34
C ASP A 270 -11.32 -0.39 -8.52
N GLY A 271 -9.98 -0.30 -8.53
CA GLY A 271 -9.07 -1.45 -8.49
C GLY A 271 -9.14 -2.24 -7.17
N GLN A 272 -9.67 -1.67 -6.09
CA GLN A 272 -9.90 -2.34 -4.82
C GLN A 272 -11.24 -3.09 -4.74
N ALA A 273 -12.02 -3.15 -5.83
CA ALA A 273 -13.31 -3.87 -5.83
C ALA A 273 -13.18 -5.34 -5.38
N PRO A 274 -14.17 -5.89 -4.64
CA PRO A 274 -14.14 -7.29 -4.22
C PRO A 274 -14.08 -8.26 -5.39
N PHE A 275 -13.29 -9.33 -5.24
CA PHE A 275 -13.25 -10.45 -6.16
C PHE A 275 -14.02 -11.64 -5.58
N LEU A 276 -14.70 -12.40 -6.43
CA LEU A 276 -15.60 -13.49 -6.02
C LEU A 276 -14.97 -14.88 -6.19
N SER A 277 -13.72 -14.93 -6.65
CA SER A 277 -13.02 -16.19 -6.94
C SER A 277 -12.00 -16.47 -5.85
N PRO A 278 -11.98 -17.68 -5.26
CA PRO A 278 -10.96 -18.08 -4.29
C PRO A 278 -9.57 -18.29 -4.92
N ILE A 279 -9.47 -18.19 -6.26
CA ILE A 279 -8.22 -18.26 -7.02
C ILE A 279 -8.17 -17.08 -7.98
N ILE A 280 -7.03 -16.40 -8.09
CA ILE A 280 -6.81 -15.40 -9.12
C ILE A 280 -6.63 -16.13 -10.47
N LEU A 281 -7.66 -16.08 -11.31
CA LEU A 281 -7.69 -16.79 -12.59
C LEU A 281 -7.20 -15.88 -13.72
N ASN A 282 -6.09 -16.26 -14.35
CA ASN A 282 -5.64 -15.66 -15.60
C ASN A 282 -6.03 -16.57 -16.78
N GLY A 283 -7.22 -16.30 -17.34
CA GLY A 283 -7.71 -17.00 -18.54
C GLY A 283 -7.05 -16.49 -19.83
N ASP A 284 -7.10 -17.30 -20.90
CA ASP A 284 -6.56 -17.02 -22.24
C ASP A 284 -7.39 -15.99 -23.06
N GLY A 285 -8.21 -15.17 -22.39
CA GLY A 285 -9.07 -14.17 -23.03
C GLY A 285 -10.34 -14.73 -23.70
N PHE A 286 -10.51 -16.06 -23.79
CA PHE A 286 -11.70 -16.73 -24.36
C PHE A 286 -12.40 -17.70 -23.38
N GLY A 287 -11.93 -17.79 -22.13
CA GLY A 287 -12.53 -18.59 -21.05
C GLY A 287 -13.71 -17.91 -20.34
N ILE A 288 -14.45 -18.70 -19.55
CA ILE A 288 -15.66 -18.26 -18.79
C ILE A 288 -15.29 -17.49 -17.49
N PHE A 289 -14.00 -17.39 -17.16
CA PHE A 289 -13.51 -16.78 -15.92
C PHE A 289 -13.02 -15.34 -16.11
N ALA A 290 -13.30 -14.47 -15.14
CA ALA A 290 -12.84 -13.08 -15.14
C ALA A 290 -11.31 -13.02 -14.96
N ASN A 291 -10.63 -12.21 -15.78
CA ASN A 291 -9.19 -11.98 -15.65
C ASN A 291 -8.95 -10.80 -14.69
N TYR A 292 -8.97 -11.08 -13.39
CA TYR A 292 -8.83 -10.07 -12.33
C TYR A 292 -7.51 -9.30 -12.44
N SER A 293 -6.42 -9.98 -12.79
CA SER A 293 -5.10 -9.36 -12.99
C SER A 293 -5.12 -8.34 -14.11
N LEU A 294 -5.74 -8.65 -15.25
CA LEU A 294 -5.87 -7.71 -16.37
C LEU A 294 -6.80 -6.54 -16.03
N THR A 295 -7.90 -6.80 -15.32
CA THR A 295 -8.79 -5.75 -14.85
C THR A 295 -8.05 -4.77 -13.94
N LEU A 296 -7.33 -5.27 -12.92
CA LEU A 296 -6.52 -4.46 -12.03
C LEU A 296 -5.41 -3.72 -12.79
N ALA A 297 -4.75 -4.37 -13.75
CA ALA A 297 -3.75 -3.73 -14.61
C ALA A 297 -4.33 -2.51 -15.34
N ASN A 298 -5.54 -2.63 -15.90
CA ASN A 298 -6.19 -1.53 -16.60
C ASN A 298 -6.54 -0.35 -15.69
N TYR A 299 -7.01 -0.61 -14.45
CA TYR A 299 -7.24 0.43 -13.45
C TYR A 299 -5.93 1.16 -13.10
N ILE A 300 -4.87 0.40 -12.78
CA ILE A 300 -3.55 0.95 -12.45
C ILE A 300 -2.94 1.71 -13.64
N ALA A 301 -3.13 1.25 -14.88
CA ALA A 301 -2.67 1.94 -16.08
C ALA A 301 -3.35 3.30 -16.26
N ARG A 302 -4.66 3.40 -15.98
CA ARG A 302 -5.38 4.69 -16.02
C ARG A 302 -4.95 5.62 -14.90
N ALA A 303 -4.77 5.10 -13.68
CA ALA A 303 -4.19 5.86 -12.58
C ALA A 303 -2.76 6.36 -12.92
N ASN A 304 -1.96 5.56 -13.61
CA ASN A 304 -0.62 5.92 -14.06
C ASN A 304 -0.65 7.07 -15.09
N ALA A 305 -1.53 6.97 -16.09
CA ALA A 305 -1.72 8.04 -17.07
C ALA A 305 -2.15 9.36 -16.41
N ALA A 306 -3.12 9.30 -15.48
CA ALA A 306 -3.55 10.47 -14.73
C ALA A 306 -2.43 11.04 -13.83
N THR A 307 -1.54 10.19 -13.30
CA THR A 307 -0.35 10.62 -12.54
C THR A 307 0.64 11.40 -13.42
N ILE A 308 0.90 10.91 -14.63
CA ILE A 308 1.74 11.59 -15.63
C ILE A 308 1.17 12.97 -15.97
N ASP A 309 -0.14 13.04 -16.21
CA ASP A 309 -0.83 14.29 -16.54
C ASP A 309 -0.77 15.29 -15.38
N LEU A 310 -1.05 14.87 -14.15
CA LEU A 310 -0.93 15.73 -12.97
C LEU A 310 0.50 16.26 -12.81
N ARG A 311 1.52 15.40 -12.98
CA ARG A 311 2.92 15.81 -12.88
C ARG A 311 3.30 16.85 -13.94
N ASN A 312 2.77 16.73 -15.15
CA ASN A 312 2.96 17.69 -16.24
C ASN A 312 2.24 19.01 -15.97
N LEU A 313 1.01 18.98 -15.43
CA LEU A 313 0.27 20.18 -15.03
C LEU A 313 1.03 20.99 -13.97
N LEU A 314 1.58 20.32 -12.96
CA LEU A 314 2.41 20.94 -11.91
C LEU A 314 3.76 21.46 -12.42
N GLN A 315 4.19 21.11 -13.64
CA GLN A 315 5.39 21.69 -14.26
C GLN A 315 5.11 23.03 -14.93
N GLN A 316 3.91 23.18 -15.48
CA GLN A 316 3.53 24.29 -16.35
C GLN A 316 2.87 25.44 -15.57
N GLY A 317 2.29 25.15 -14.40
CA GLY A 317 1.72 26.14 -13.48
C GLY A 317 2.70 26.57 -12.40
#